data_AF-A0A847D200-F1
#
_entry.id   AF-A0A847D200-F1
#
_cell.length_a   1.000
_cell.length_b   1.000
_cell.length_c   1.000
_cell.angle_alpha   90.00
_cell.angle_beta   90.00
_cell.angle_gamma   90.00
#
_symmetry.space_group_name_H-M   'P 1'
#
loop_
_entity.id
_entity.type
_entity.pdbx_description
1 polymer ?
#
loop_
_entity_poly.entity_id
_entity_poly.type
_entity_poly.pdbx_seq_one_letter_code
_entity_poly.pdbx_strand_id
1 'polypeptide(L)'
;MSQVISSIENFVRMINPFLGLMIIFFVGMYVFWKEASRSRKNNSSVFDSFLFSVLFGIIIGRIVYIVLDWNEFSSYTWYWLPYERYGDQIYMFRLLPWRFLRIWDGQLDVLFTFIGLLFSQTFFITFFKKWKWSDLFSAQYYSNWLMIGLIYIFIGILNSNREWIQYAWWILIPFSLMLLLQFLILKFADGKKKENQRVVLNSIFALFAVTIISYVFYISSPKITTIVGIVALIIWYVVGIALNLSGQKRADNVTIERVSSVRQISLPEVRKPIRLPR
;
A
#
# COMPACT_ATOMS: atom_id res chain seq x y z
N MET A 1 -24.95 1.70 -22.17
CA MET A 1 -23.99 1.24 -21.12
C MET A 1 -22.70 0.66 -21.70
N SER A 2 -22.77 -0.25 -22.70
CA SER A 2 -21.56 -0.86 -23.30
C SER A 2 -20.57 0.15 -23.89
N GLN A 3 -21.04 1.18 -24.60
CA GLN A 3 -20.18 2.22 -25.19
C GLN A 3 -19.43 3.06 -24.16
N VAL A 4 -20.02 3.29 -22.97
CA VAL A 4 -19.37 4.07 -21.90
C VAL A 4 -18.24 3.24 -21.27
N ILE A 5 -18.52 1.97 -20.98
CA ILE A 5 -17.52 1.04 -20.43
C ILE A 5 -16.35 0.87 -21.40
N SER A 6 -16.63 0.64 -22.69
CA SER A 6 -15.56 0.52 -23.70
C SER A 6 -14.75 1.80 -23.87
N SER A 7 -15.39 2.97 -23.74
CA SER A 7 -14.68 4.26 -23.80
C SER A 7 -13.72 4.43 -22.61
N ILE A 8 -14.15 4.02 -21.40
CA ILE A 8 -13.30 4.05 -20.20
C ILE A 8 -12.14 3.07 -20.34
N GLU A 9 -12.38 1.85 -20.80
CA GLU A 9 -11.32 0.85 -21.02
C GLU A 9 -10.29 1.34 -22.04
N ASN A 10 -10.74 1.94 -23.14
CA ASN A 10 -9.86 2.53 -24.15
C ASN A 10 -9.03 3.69 -23.58
N PHE A 11 -9.64 4.54 -22.75
CA PHE A 11 -8.91 5.60 -22.06
C PHE A 11 -7.80 5.05 -21.16
N VAL A 12 -8.11 4.04 -20.33
CA VAL A 12 -7.12 3.43 -19.44
C VAL A 12 -5.98 2.78 -20.23
N ARG A 13 -6.27 2.14 -21.37
CA ARG A 13 -5.25 1.55 -22.26
C ARG A 13 -4.30 2.59 -22.87
N MET A 14 -4.72 3.84 -23.02
CA MET A 14 -3.86 4.93 -23.50
C MET A 14 -2.92 5.47 -22.42
N ILE A 15 -3.18 5.19 -21.13
CA ILE A 15 -2.33 5.65 -20.03
C ILE A 15 -1.04 4.84 -20.02
N ASN A 16 0.10 5.52 -19.95
CA ASN A 16 1.38 4.87 -19.73
C ASN A 16 1.32 4.02 -18.43
N PRO A 17 1.70 2.72 -18.45
CA PRO A 17 1.64 1.84 -17.28
C PRO A 17 2.27 2.45 -16.01
N PHE A 18 3.39 3.15 -16.17
CA PHE A 18 4.07 3.83 -15.07
C PHE A 18 3.20 4.95 -14.46
N LEU A 19 2.54 5.76 -15.29
CA LEU A 19 1.66 6.82 -14.81
C LEU A 19 0.44 6.25 -14.09
N GLY A 20 -0.13 5.15 -14.57
CA GLY A 20 -1.23 4.48 -13.89
C GLY A 20 -0.84 3.96 -12.50
N LEU A 21 0.34 3.33 -12.38
CA LEU A 21 0.88 2.91 -11.09
C LEU A 21 1.17 4.09 -10.16
N MET A 22 1.65 5.23 -10.69
CA MET A 22 1.81 6.46 -9.90
C MET A 22 0.47 7.00 -9.38
N ILE A 23 -0.60 6.97 -10.19
CA ILE A 23 -1.93 7.36 -9.75
C ILE A 23 -2.40 6.46 -8.59
N ILE A 24 -2.21 5.14 -8.72
CA ILE A 24 -2.56 4.18 -7.66
C ILE A 24 -1.75 4.45 -6.39
N PHE A 25 -0.46 4.76 -6.51
CA PHE A 25 0.39 5.16 -5.39
C PHE A 25 -0.18 6.40 -4.67
N PHE A 26 -0.54 7.45 -5.39
CA PHE A 26 -1.10 8.65 -4.78
C PHE A 26 -2.46 8.42 -4.12
N VAL A 27 -3.32 7.58 -4.72
CA VAL A 27 -4.60 7.18 -4.12
C VAL A 27 -4.37 6.38 -2.83
N GLY A 28 -3.46 5.42 -2.85
CA GLY A 28 -3.06 4.65 -1.67
C GLY A 28 -2.51 5.56 -0.56
N MET A 29 -1.64 6.50 -0.92
CA MET A 29 -1.07 7.49 0.00
C MET A 29 -2.15 8.38 0.61
N TYR A 30 -3.11 8.83 -0.19
CA TYR A 30 -4.23 9.65 0.28
C TYR A 30 -5.06 8.91 1.33
N VAL A 31 -5.41 7.64 1.07
CA VAL A 31 -6.16 6.82 2.03
C VAL A 31 -5.35 6.59 3.31
N PHE A 32 -4.06 6.25 3.18
CA PHE A 32 -3.17 6.08 4.31
C PHE A 32 -3.09 7.35 5.17
N TRP A 33 -2.89 8.50 4.52
CA TRP A 33 -2.85 9.80 5.18
C TRP A 33 -4.18 10.18 5.83
N LYS A 34 -5.30 9.96 5.15
CA LYS A 34 -6.62 10.29 5.67
C LYS A 34 -6.92 9.54 6.96
N GLU A 35 -6.60 8.25 7.02
CA GLU A 35 -6.75 7.48 8.25
C GLU A 35 -5.74 7.89 9.32
N ALA A 36 -4.47 8.07 8.98
CA ALA A 36 -3.45 8.50 9.95
C ALA A 36 -3.74 9.90 10.53
N SER A 37 -4.36 10.80 9.75
CA SER A 37 -4.72 12.15 10.18
C SER A 37 -5.70 12.17 11.36
N ARG A 38 -6.53 11.13 11.51
CA ARG A 38 -7.46 10.99 12.64
C ARG A 38 -6.72 10.86 13.97
N SER A 39 -5.57 10.20 13.95
CA SER A 39 -4.68 10.04 15.10
C SER A 39 -3.67 11.19 15.26
N ARG A 40 -3.86 12.29 14.50
CA ARG A 40 -3.06 13.53 14.54
C ARG A 40 -1.55 13.31 14.36
N LYS A 41 -1.15 12.32 13.55
CA LYS A 41 0.27 12.12 13.21
C LYS A 41 0.79 13.25 12.33
N ASN A 42 2.09 13.52 12.42
CA ASN A 42 2.75 14.50 11.57
C ASN A 42 2.70 14.04 10.10
N ASN A 43 2.23 14.92 9.20
CA ASN A 43 2.10 14.68 7.77
C ASN A 43 3.42 14.24 7.12
N SER A 44 4.55 14.86 7.47
CA SER A 44 5.86 14.47 6.94
C SER A 44 6.21 13.04 7.32
N SER A 45 5.95 12.67 8.58
CA SER A 45 6.19 11.31 9.06
C SER A 45 5.29 10.26 8.39
N VAL A 46 4.05 10.62 8.07
CA VAL A 46 3.11 9.77 7.32
C VAL A 46 3.64 9.54 5.91
N PHE A 47 4.04 10.62 5.23
CA PHE A 47 4.59 10.58 3.88
C PHE A 47 5.86 9.73 3.82
N ASP A 48 6.85 10.02 4.66
CA ASP A 48 8.12 9.28 4.69
C ASP A 48 7.87 7.79 4.86
N SER A 49 7.04 7.43 5.84
CA SER A 49 6.79 6.02 6.16
C SER A 49 6.11 5.31 5.00
N PHE A 50 5.14 5.95 4.34
CA PHE A 50 4.47 5.37 3.18
C PHE A 50 5.41 5.23 1.99
N LEU A 51 6.16 6.29 1.65
CA LEU A 51 7.08 6.32 0.54
C LEU A 51 8.17 5.25 0.67
N PHE A 52 8.86 5.20 1.82
CA PHE A 52 9.90 4.19 2.05
C PHE A 52 9.31 2.79 1.98
N SER A 53 8.13 2.55 2.55
CA SER A 53 7.52 1.22 2.53
C SER A 53 7.15 0.76 1.13
N VAL A 54 6.65 1.65 0.27
CA VAL A 54 6.39 1.34 -1.14
C VAL A 54 7.68 1.01 -1.87
N LEU A 55 8.74 1.81 -1.67
CA LEU A 55 10.04 1.56 -2.31
C LEU A 55 10.62 0.19 -1.88
N PHE A 56 10.57 -0.13 -0.59
CA PHE A 56 10.98 -1.45 -0.10
C PHE A 56 10.08 -2.58 -0.62
N GLY A 57 8.78 -2.35 -0.71
CA GLY A 57 7.84 -3.29 -1.32
C GLY A 57 8.22 -3.61 -2.76
N ILE A 58 8.48 -2.60 -3.60
CA ILE A 58 8.89 -2.77 -5.01
C ILE A 58 10.21 -3.56 -5.10
N ILE A 59 11.19 -3.24 -4.24
CA ILE A 59 12.46 -3.97 -4.19
C ILE A 59 12.24 -5.45 -3.86
N ILE A 60 11.42 -5.76 -2.85
CA ILE A 60 11.10 -7.13 -2.46
C ILE A 60 10.37 -7.86 -3.60
N GLY A 61 9.36 -7.22 -4.20
CA GLY A 61 8.64 -7.78 -5.34
C GLY A 61 9.55 -8.08 -6.54
N ARG A 62 10.54 -7.22 -6.80
CA ARG A 62 11.53 -7.43 -7.87
C ARG A 62 12.46 -8.59 -7.56
N ILE A 63 12.98 -8.67 -6.33
CA ILE A 63 13.85 -9.77 -5.90
C ILE A 63 13.12 -11.11 -6.06
N VAL A 64 11.87 -11.18 -5.61
CA VAL A 64 11.09 -12.41 -5.71
C VAL A 64 10.81 -12.77 -7.17
N TYR A 65 10.43 -11.80 -8.01
CA TYR A 65 10.25 -12.04 -9.46
C TYR A 65 11.52 -12.62 -10.10
N ILE A 66 12.69 -12.02 -9.84
CA ILE A 66 13.98 -12.51 -10.37
C ILE A 66 14.27 -13.94 -9.92
N VAL A 67 13.99 -14.26 -8.66
CA VAL A 67 14.21 -15.61 -8.11
C VAL A 67 13.25 -16.62 -8.75
N LEU A 68 12.00 -16.25 -9.00
CA LEU A 68 11.01 -17.11 -9.66
C LEU A 68 11.38 -17.39 -11.11
N ASP A 69 11.91 -16.39 -11.81
CA ASP A 69 12.29 -16.46 -13.23
C ASP A 69 13.81 -16.59 -13.40
N TRP A 70 14.51 -17.21 -12.43
CA TRP A 70 15.98 -17.27 -12.40
C TRP A 70 16.59 -17.88 -13.67
N ASN A 71 15.90 -18.84 -14.30
CA ASN A 71 16.36 -19.44 -15.55
C ASN A 71 16.50 -18.41 -16.68
N GLU A 72 15.59 -17.43 -16.75
CA GLU A 72 15.70 -16.32 -17.70
C GLU A 72 16.85 -15.39 -17.29
N PHE A 73 16.92 -15.01 -16.02
CA PHE A 73 17.91 -14.04 -15.55
C PHE A 73 19.35 -14.56 -15.56
N SER A 74 19.55 -15.86 -15.32
CA SER A 74 20.86 -16.52 -15.34
C SER A 74 21.46 -16.63 -16.75
N SER A 75 20.61 -16.58 -17.78
CA SER A 75 21.02 -16.60 -19.19
C SER A 75 21.62 -15.26 -19.68
N TYR A 76 21.43 -14.18 -18.93
CA TYR A 76 21.96 -12.87 -19.32
C TYR A 76 23.47 -12.78 -19.07
N THR A 77 24.23 -12.57 -20.14
CA THR A 77 25.64 -12.19 -20.03
C THR A 77 25.76 -10.80 -19.42
N TRP A 78 26.42 -10.72 -18.26
CA TRP A 78 26.76 -9.44 -17.64
C TRP A 78 28.18 -9.47 -17.09
N TYR A 79 28.90 -8.35 -17.20
CA TYR A 79 30.23 -8.17 -16.64
C TYR A 79 30.55 -6.69 -16.41
N TRP A 80 31.51 -6.42 -15.52
CA TRP A 80 31.83 -5.08 -15.02
C TRP A 80 32.59 -4.17 -15.98
N LEU A 81 32.76 -4.54 -17.26
CA LEU A 81 33.48 -3.66 -18.17
C LEU A 81 32.68 -2.37 -18.41
N PRO A 82 33.36 -1.22 -18.37
CA PRO A 82 32.71 0.06 -18.57
C PRO A 82 32.29 0.32 -20.02
N TYR A 83 32.83 -0.42 -21.00
CA TYR A 83 32.44 -0.31 -22.41
C TYR A 83 32.71 -1.58 -23.23
N GLU A 84 31.95 -1.75 -24.31
CA GLU A 84 32.23 -2.70 -25.40
C GLU A 84 32.32 -1.95 -26.72
N ARG A 85 33.27 -2.33 -27.58
CA ARG A 85 33.37 -1.80 -28.95
C ARG A 85 32.81 -2.82 -29.93
N TYR A 86 31.77 -2.46 -30.66
CA TYR A 86 31.22 -3.22 -31.79
C TYR A 86 31.43 -2.41 -33.07
N GLY A 87 32.41 -2.80 -33.88
CA GLY A 87 32.84 -2.02 -35.04
C GLY A 87 33.31 -0.63 -34.61
N ASP A 88 32.63 0.42 -35.10
CA ASP A 88 32.94 1.81 -34.79
C ASP A 88 32.12 2.40 -33.64
N GLN A 89 31.21 1.61 -33.04
CA GLN A 89 30.36 2.07 -31.95
C GLN A 89 30.87 1.59 -30.59
N ILE A 90 30.98 2.52 -29.64
CA ILE A 90 31.34 2.25 -28.25
C ILE A 90 30.05 2.26 -27.42
N TYR A 91 29.71 1.11 -26.86
CA TYR A 91 28.57 0.93 -25.97
C TYR A 91 29.04 0.94 -24.53
N MET A 92 28.78 2.04 -23.82
CA MET A 92 29.13 2.15 -22.41
C MET A 92 28.12 1.39 -21.54
N PHE A 93 28.63 0.62 -20.57
CA PHE A 93 27.87 -0.08 -19.54
C PHE A 93 26.75 -1.01 -20.03
N ARG A 94 26.71 -1.39 -21.31
CA ARG A 94 25.60 -2.17 -21.89
C ARG A 94 25.35 -3.50 -21.17
N LEU A 95 26.43 -4.12 -20.70
CA LEU A 95 26.43 -5.42 -20.06
C LEU A 95 26.46 -5.35 -18.53
N LEU A 96 26.25 -4.18 -17.93
CA LEU A 96 25.92 -4.15 -16.51
C LEU A 96 24.56 -4.82 -16.29
N PRO A 97 24.29 -5.36 -15.09
CA PRO A 97 23.07 -6.07 -14.75
C PRO A 97 21.84 -5.14 -14.61
N TRP A 98 21.68 -4.16 -15.51
CA TRP A 98 20.57 -3.21 -15.54
C TRP A 98 19.21 -3.89 -15.63
N ARG A 99 19.14 -5.07 -16.27
CA ARG A 99 17.91 -5.86 -16.32
C ARG A 99 17.43 -6.21 -14.92
N PHE A 100 18.31 -6.56 -13.97
CA PHE A 100 17.92 -6.85 -12.59
C PHE A 100 17.33 -5.62 -11.87
N LEU A 101 17.83 -4.42 -12.19
CA LEU A 101 17.43 -3.16 -11.55
C LEU A 101 16.27 -2.45 -12.27
N ARG A 102 15.84 -2.95 -13.43
CA ARG A 102 14.74 -2.38 -14.20
C ARG A 102 13.42 -2.70 -13.48
N ILE A 103 12.90 -1.73 -12.72
CA ILE A 103 11.62 -1.86 -12.00
C ILE A 103 10.43 -1.31 -12.79
N TRP A 104 10.68 -0.65 -13.90
CA TRP A 104 9.67 0.00 -14.75
C TRP A 104 9.19 -0.85 -15.93
N ASP A 105 9.70 -2.08 -16.07
CA ASP A 105 9.25 -3.06 -17.06
C ASP A 105 7.96 -3.80 -16.64
N GLY A 106 7.45 -3.54 -15.43
CA GLY A 106 6.25 -4.18 -14.89
C GLY A 106 6.47 -5.62 -14.43
N GLN A 107 7.72 -6.11 -14.48
CA GLN A 107 8.10 -7.45 -14.06
C GLN A 107 8.32 -7.49 -12.53
N LEU A 108 7.23 -7.36 -11.79
CA LEU A 108 7.20 -7.37 -10.34
C LEU A 108 6.17 -8.40 -9.85
N ASP A 109 6.52 -9.17 -8.84
CA ASP A 109 5.54 -10.01 -8.18
C ASP A 109 4.63 -9.13 -7.30
N VAL A 110 3.35 -9.05 -7.67
CA VAL A 110 2.37 -8.18 -7.01
C VAL A 110 2.15 -8.59 -5.55
N LEU A 111 2.04 -9.89 -5.26
CA LEU A 111 1.80 -10.39 -3.90
C LEU A 111 2.96 -10.00 -2.98
N PHE A 112 4.19 -10.30 -3.40
CA PHE A 112 5.38 -10.01 -2.60
C PHE A 112 5.70 -8.51 -2.52
N THR A 113 5.27 -7.72 -3.52
CA THR A 113 5.33 -6.26 -3.42
C THR A 113 4.48 -5.74 -2.26
N PHE A 114 3.24 -6.24 -2.14
CA PHE A 114 2.33 -5.84 -1.06
C PHE A 114 2.72 -6.41 0.30
N ILE A 115 3.21 -7.65 0.36
CA ILE A 115 3.79 -8.20 1.59
C ILE A 115 4.99 -7.34 2.02
N GLY A 116 5.90 -7.04 1.11
CA GLY A 116 7.05 -6.18 1.38
C GLY A 116 6.64 -4.81 1.88
N LEU A 117 5.63 -4.19 1.27
CA LEU A 117 5.05 -2.93 1.74
C LEU A 117 4.49 -3.06 3.15
N LEU A 118 3.68 -4.10 3.42
CA LEU A 118 3.07 -4.29 4.74
C LEU A 118 4.13 -4.47 5.84
N PHE A 119 5.08 -5.37 5.63
CA PHE A 119 6.10 -5.67 6.64
C PHE A 119 7.06 -4.50 6.84
N SER A 120 7.49 -3.83 5.76
CA SER A 120 8.34 -2.64 5.88
C SER A 120 7.62 -1.49 6.57
N GLN A 121 6.35 -1.25 6.26
CA GLN A 121 5.54 -0.22 6.90
C GLN A 121 5.35 -0.48 8.39
N THR A 122 5.05 -1.74 8.75
CA THR A 122 5.00 -2.17 10.14
C THR A 122 6.34 -1.92 10.84
N PHE A 123 7.45 -2.34 10.23
CA PHE A 123 8.79 -2.16 10.78
C PHE A 123 9.14 -0.67 10.98
N PHE A 124 9.02 0.15 9.93
CA PHE A 124 9.36 1.58 10.00
C PHE A 124 8.53 2.32 11.05
N ILE A 125 7.22 2.04 11.10
CA ILE A 125 6.32 2.78 11.96
C ILE A 125 6.43 2.34 13.42
N THR A 126 6.60 1.04 13.69
CA THR A 126 6.74 0.53 15.06
C THR A 126 8.11 0.87 15.65
N PHE A 127 9.21 0.70 14.90
CA PHE A 127 10.56 0.86 15.45
C PHE A 127 11.09 2.29 15.37
N PHE A 128 10.90 2.99 14.24
CA PHE A 128 11.46 4.34 14.06
C PHE A 128 10.48 5.42 14.48
N LYS A 129 9.22 5.34 14.01
CA LYS A 129 8.22 6.38 14.31
C LYS A 129 7.51 6.15 15.65
N LYS A 130 7.59 4.94 16.21
CA LYS A 130 6.99 4.52 17.50
C LYS A 130 5.49 4.81 17.60
N TRP A 131 4.73 4.61 16.52
CA TRP A 131 3.28 4.78 16.58
C TRP A 131 2.59 3.61 17.29
N LYS A 132 1.42 3.89 17.87
CA LYS A 132 0.56 2.86 18.43
C LYS A 132 0.03 1.98 17.30
N TRP A 133 -0.01 0.67 17.55
CA TRP A 133 -0.52 -0.31 16.58
C TRP A 133 -1.95 0.00 16.11
N SER A 134 -2.81 0.45 17.04
CA SER A 134 -4.20 0.83 16.76
C SER A 134 -4.34 1.94 15.72
N ASP A 135 -3.39 2.88 15.70
CA ASP A 135 -3.40 4.02 14.77
C ASP A 135 -2.87 3.60 13.39
N LEU A 136 -1.93 2.65 13.37
CA LEU A 136 -1.29 2.15 12.17
C LEU A 136 -2.18 1.17 11.41
N PHE A 137 -2.73 0.19 12.12
CA PHE A 137 -3.33 -1.00 11.51
C PHE A 137 -4.37 -0.64 10.46
N SER A 138 -5.35 0.20 10.80
CA SER A 138 -6.42 0.60 9.89
C SER A 138 -5.93 1.38 8.68
N ALA A 139 -4.99 2.30 8.87
CA ALA A 139 -4.42 3.08 7.77
C ALA A 139 -3.70 2.15 6.78
N GLN A 140 -2.92 1.21 7.30
CA GLN A 140 -2.11 0.29 6.53
C GLN A 140 -2.96 -0.70 5.74
N TYR A 141 -3.91 -1.42 6.36
CA TYR A 141 -4.68 -2.42 5.62
C TYR A 141 -5.67 -1.78 4.64
N TYR A 142 -6.24 -0.59 4.93
CA TYR A 142 -7.10 0.12 3.98
C TYR A 142 -6.38 0.53 2.71
N SER A 143 -5.21 1.16 2.88
CA SER A 143 -4.40 1.60 1.76
C SER A 143 -4.02 0.40 0.88
N ASN A 144 -3.55 -0.68 1.50
CA ASN A 144 -3.18 -1.90 0.78
C ASN A 144 -4.36 -2.59 0.09
N TRP A 145 -5.50 -2.71 0.77
CA TRP A 145 -6.70 -3.32 0.19
C TRP A 145 -7.15 -2.56 -1.07
N LEU A 146 -7.24 -1.23 -0.99
CA LEU A 146 -7.59 -0.41 -2.14
C LEU A 146 -6.56 -0.54 -3.26
N MET A 147 -5.26 -0.43 -2.94
CA MET A 147 -4.20 -0.51 -3.93
C MET A 147 -4.19 -1.85 -4.67
N ILE A 148 -4.38 -2.98 -3.97
CA ILE A 148 -4.47 -4.30 -4.61
C ILE A 148 -5.65 -4.32 -5.61
N GLY A 149 -6.83 -3.88 -5.19
CA GLY A 149 -8.00 -3.84 -6.08
C GLY A 149 -7.79 -2.95 -7.30
N LEU A 150 -7.16 -1.78 -7.12
CA LEU A 150 -6.83 -0.87 -8.21
C LEU A 150 -5.76 -1.42 -9.17
N ILE A 151 -4.79 -2.17 -8.66
CA ILE A 151 -3.78 -2.82 -9.51
C ILE A 151 -4.43 -3.92 -10.36
N TYR A 152 -5.30 -4.75 -9.78
CA TYR A 152 -5.99 -5.81 -10.52
C TYR A 152 -6.86 -5.25 -11.66
N ILE A 153 -7.62 -4.18 -11.40
CA ILE A 153 -8.43 -3.55 -12.47
C ILE A 153 -7.54 -2.89 -13.52
N PHE A 154 -6.47 -2.19 -13.11
CA PHE A 154 -5.58 -1.48 -14.03
C PHE A 154 -4.84 -2.46 -14.96
N ILE A 155 -4.18 -3.47 -14.40
CA ILE A 155 -3.48 -4.50 -15.18
C ILE A 155 -4.46 -5.35 -15.99
N GLY A 156 -5.64 -5.66 -15.43
CA GLY A 156 -6.69 -6.37 -16.14
C GLY A 156 -7.15 -5.64 -17.41
N ILE A 157 -7.35 -4.32 -17.33
CA ILE A 157 -7.73 -3.50 -18.50
C ILE A 157 -6.58 -3.42 -19.51
N LEU A 158 -5.35 -3.17 -19.06
CA LEU A 158 -4.17 -3.10 -19.93
C LEU A 158 -3.97 -4.38 -20.74
N ASN A 159 -4.10 -5.53 -20.10
CA ASN A 159 -3.87 -6.84 -20.72
C ASN A 159 -5.14 -7.46 -21.34
N SER A 160 -6.26 -6.75 -21.37
CA SER A 160 -7.57 -7.29 -21.79
C SER A 160 -8.00 -8.55 -21.04
N ASN A 161 -7.55 -8.73 -19.79
CA ASN A 161 -7.80 -9.92 -19.00
C ASN A 161 -9.08 -9.74 -18.15
N ARG A 162 -10.17 -10.39 -18.60
CA ARG A 162 -11.48 -10.31 -17.94
C ARG A 162 -11.50 -10.94 -16.55
N GLU A 163 -10.71 -11.98 -16.31
CA GLU A 163 -10.64 -12.66 -15.00
C GLU A 163 -10.04 -11.72 -13.96
N TRP A 164 -8.98 -10.99 -14.31
CA TRP A 164 -8.35 -10.03 -13.41
C TRP A 164 -9.28 -8.86 -13.05
N ILE A 165 -10.07 -8.39 -14.01
CA ILE A 165 -11.11 -7.39 -13.77
C ILE A 165 -12.18 -7.95 -12.82
N GLN A 166 -12.61 -9.20 -13.00
CA GLN A 166 -13.56 -9.86 -12.10
C GLN A 166 -13.02 -9.97 -10.68
N TYR A 167 -11.76 -10.38 -10.51
CA TYR A 167 -11.10 -10.44 -9.22
C TYR A 167 -10.99 -9.06 -8.57
N ALA A 168 -10.73 -8.01 -9.35
CA ALA A 168 -10.74 -6.64 -8.85
C ALA A 168 -12.09 -6.26 -8.23
N TRP A 169 -13.21 -6.65 -8.88
CA TRP A 169 -14.55 -6.42 -8.33
C TRP A 169 -14.80 -7.16 -7.03
N TRP A 170 -14.35 -8.42 -6.92
CA TRP A 170 -14.44 -9.18 -5.68
C TRP A 170 -13.70 -8.50 -4.53
N ILE A 171 -12.61 -7.79 -4.81
CA ILE A 171 -11.83 -7.05 -3.81
C ILE A 171 -12.46 -5.69 -3.50
N LEU A 172 -12.89 -4.93 -4.52
CA LEU A 172 -13.33 -3.53 -4.39
C LEU A 172 -14.78 -3.38 -3.90
N ILE A 173 -15.68 -4.33 -4.19
CA ILE A 173 -17.07 -4.27 -3.72
C ILE A 173 -17.14 -4.33 -2.17
N PRO A 174 -16.50 -5.32 -1.49
CA PRO A 174 -16.48 -5.34 -0.03
C PRO A 174 -15.76 -4.13 0.58
N PHE A 175 -14.69 -3.64 -0.06
CA PHE A 175 -14.01 -2.42 0.37
C PHE A 175 -14.94 -1.19 0.30
N SER A 176 -15.74 -1.08 -0.76
CA SER A 176 -16.72 0.00 -0.90
C SER A 176 -17.82 -0.08 0.16
N LEU A 177 -18.30 -1.29 0.44
CA LEU A 177 -19.27 -1.55 1.52
C LEU A 177 -18.71 -1.14 2.89
N MET A 178 -17.46 -1.48 3.16
CA MET A 178 -16.76 -1.09 4.39
C MET A 178 -16.70 0.43 4.55
N LEU A 179 -16.33 1.17 3.50
CA LEU A 179 -16.29 2.63 3.53
C LEU A 179 -17.67 3.23 3.81
N LEU A 180 -18.72 2.67 3.21
CA LEU A 180 -20.11 3.09 3.46
C LEU A 180 -20.49 2.88 4.93
N LEU A 181 -20.24 1.69 5.48
CA LEU A 181 -20.53 1.39 6.89
C LEU A 181 -19.73 2.29 7.84
N GLN A 182 -18.46 2.54 7.53
CA GLN A 182 -17.62 3.44 8.29
C GLN A 182 -18.14 4.88 8.25
N PHE A 183 -18.60 5.35 7.09
CA PHE A 183 -19.24 6.66 6.96
C PHE A 183 -20.50 6.76 7.82
N LEU A 184 -21.35 5.73 7.85
CA LEU A 184 -22.54 5.69 8.71
C LEU A 184 -22.15 5.74 10.20
N ILE A 185 -21.16 4.97 10.65
CA ILE A 185 -20.67 5.04 12.04
C ILE A 185 -20.17 6.45 12.37
N LEU A 186 -19.42 7.07 11.44
CA LEU A 186 -18.91 8.43 11.65
C LEU A 186 -20.02 9.49 11.77
N LYS A 187 -21.15 9.28 11.12
CA LYS A 187 -22.29 10.20 11.12
C LYS A 187 -23.24 10.00 12.31
N PHE A 188 -23.48 8.76 12.73
CA PHE A 188 -24.54 8.42 13.69
C PHE A 188 -24.05 8.01 15.08
N ALA A 189 -22.77 7.63 15.24
CA ALA A 189 -22.25 7.20 16.53
C ALA A 189 -21.44 8.31 17.23
N ASP A 190 -21.70 8.47 18.52
CA ASP A 190 -21.08 9.47 19.38
C ASP A 190 -20.08 8.89 20.39
N GLY A 191 -19.04 9.68 20.66
CA GLY A 191 -18.07 9.46 21.73
C GLY A 191 -17.40 8.08 21.71
N LYS A 192 -17.43 7.39 22.85
CA LYS A 192 -16.73 6.12 23.08
C LYS A 192 -17.33 4.94 22.29
N LYS A 193 -18.66 4.95 22.05
CA LYS A 193 -19.33 3.91 21.27
C LYS A 193 -18.88 3.92 19.81
N LYS A 194 -18.62 5.10 19.25
CA LYS A 194 -18.10 5.31 17.89
C LYS A 194 -16.77 4.62 17.65
N GLU A 195 -15.82 4.82 18.56
CA GLU A 195 -14.48 4.24 18.45
C GLU A 195 -14.55 2.72 18.58
N ASN A 196 -15.35 2.21 19.51
CA ASN A 196 -15.53 0.77 19.68
C ASN A 196 -16.15 0.10 18.46
N GLN A 197 -17.23 0.67 17.92
CA GLN A 197 -17.86 0.16 16.70
C GLN A 197 -16.90 0.18 15.51
N ARG A 198 -16.06 1.22 15.39
CA ARG A 198 -15.06 1.31 14.32
C ARG A 198 -14.00 0.23 14.44
N VAL A 199 -13.45 -0.02 15.63
CA VAL A 199 -12.42 -1.06 15.81
C VAL A 199 -12.96 -2.46 15.50
N VAL A 200 -14.20 -2.74 15.92
CA VAL A 200 -14.87 -4.01 15.63
C VAL A 200 -15.14 -4.15 14.13
N LEU A 201 -15.72 -3.12 13.49
CA LEU A 201 -15.95 -3.11 12.04
C LEU A 201 -14.64 -3.35 11.28
N ASN A 202 -13.58 -2.63 11.65
CA ASN A 202 -12.28 -2.76 11.01
C ASN A 202 -11.70 -4.18 11.15
N SER A 203 -11.89 -4.81 12.30
CA SER A 203 -11.39 -6.17 12.55
C SER A 203 -12.14 -7.21 11.70
N ILE A 204 -13.47 -7.07 11.59
CA ILE A 204 -14.31 -7.94 10.74
C ILE A 204 -13.93 -7.77 9.27
N PHE A 205 -13.82 -6.52 8.80
CA PHE A 205 -13.48 -6.25 7.40
C PHE A 205 -12.03 -6.60 7.07
N ALA A 206 -11.09 -6.51 8.01
CA ALA A 206 -9.75 -7.04 7.82
C ALA A 206 -9.74 -8.58 7.62
N LEU A 207 -10.61 -9.33 8.30
CA LEU A 207 -10.79 -10.77 8.05
C LEU A 207 -11.37 -11.06 6.67
N PHE A 208 -12.36 -10.26 6.23
CA PHE A 208 -12.88 -10.37 4.87
C PHE A 208 -11.81 -10.03 3.83
N ALA A 209 -11.04 -8.97 4.05
CA ALA A 209 -9.95 -8.55 3.18
C ALA A 209 -8.95 -9.67 2.96
N VAL A 210 -8.42 -10.24 4.05
CA VAL A 210 -7.40 -11.29 3.95
C VAL A 210 -7.93 -12.54 3.29
N THR A 211 -9.19 -12.92 3.57
CA THR A 211 -9.81 -14.11 2.98
C THR A 211 -9.97 -13.94 1.47
N ILE A 212 -10.52 -12.80 1.03
CA ILE A 212 -10.78 -12.52 -0.39
C ILE A 212 -9.46 -12.34 -1.15
N ILE A 213 -8.53 -11.56 -0.60
CA ILE A 213 -7.22 -11.32 -1.23
C ILE A 213 -6.46 -12.65 -1.35
N SER A 214 -6.44 -13.47 -0.31
CA SER A 214 -5.78 -14.79 -0.34
C SER A 214 -6.42 -15.71 -1.38
N TYR A 215 -7.75 -15.74 -1.45
CA TYR A 215 -8.48 -16.52 -2.43
C TYR A 215 -8.17 -16.07 -3.87
N VAL A 216 -8.19 -14.75 -4.13
CA VAL A 216 -7.86 -14.17 -5.44
C VAL A 216 -6.43 -14.51 -5.86
N PHE A 217 -5.45 -14.39 -4.96
CA PHE A 217 -4.08 -14.76 -5.29
C PHE A 217 -3.92 -16.26 -5.54
N TYR A 218 -4.58 -17.11 -4.74
CA TYR A 218 -4.54 -18.55 -4.90
C TYR A 218 -5.12 -19.00 -6.25
N ILE A 219 -6.29 -18.48 -6.63
CA ILE A 219 -6.94 -18.85 -7.90
C ILE A 219 -6.18 -18.27 -9.11
N SER A 220 -5.55 -17.09 -8.96
CA SER A 220 -4.77 -16.47 -10.04
C SER A 220 -3.48 -17.25 -10.35
N SER A 221 -2.82 -17.82 -9.33
CA SER A 221 -1.58 -18.58 -9.49
C SER A 221 -1.37 -19.53 -8.30
N PRO A 222 -1.78 -20.80 -8.38
CA PRO A 222 -1.66 -21.77 -7.29
C PRO A 222 -0.25 -22.37 -7.18
N LYS A 223 0.79 -21.53 -7.20
CA LYS A 223 2.19 -21.94 -7.03
C LYS A 223 2.56 -22.00 -5.54
N ILE A 224 3.52 -22.85 -5.18
CA ILE A 224 4.01 -22.98 -3.78
C ILE A 224 4.46 -21.63 -3.22
N THR A 225 5.14 -20.81 -4.03
CA THR A 225 5.61 -19.48 -3.62
C THR A 225 4.45 -18.54 -3.31
N THR A 226 3.37 -18.59 -4.09
CA THR A 226 2.13 -17.87 -3.80
C THR A 226 1.50 -18.33 -2.49
N ILE A 227 1.50 -19.64 -2.20
CA ILE A 227 1.00 -20.18 -0.92
C ILE A 227 1.81 -19.64 0.26
N VAL A 228 3.15 -19.61 0.16
CA VAL A 228 4.02 -19.04 1.20
C VAL A 228 3.69 -17.56 1.43
N GLY A 229 3.53 -16.78 0.37
CA GLY A 229 3.13 -15.38 0.47
C GLY A 229 1.76 -15.20 1.12
N ILE A 230 0.78 -16.02 0.76
CA ILE A 230 -0.56 -16.04 1.36
C ILE A 230 -0.48 -16.34 2.86
N VAL A 231 0.31 -17.33 3.27
CA VAL A 231 0.49 -17.65 4.71
C VAL A 231 1.09 -16.47 5.45
N ALA A 232 2.12 -15.82 4.90
CA ALA A 232 2.71 -14.63 5.50
C ALA A 232 1.70 -13.47 5.64
N LEU A 233 0.87 -13.25 4.60
CA LEU A 233 -0.21 -12.27 4.62
C LEU A 233 -1.24 -12.59 5.72
N ILE A 234 -1.69 -13.85 5.81
CA ILE A 234 -2.64 -14.31 6.83
C ILE A 234 -2.09 -14.07 8.23
N ILE A 235 -0.83 -14.45 8.49
CA ILE A 235 -0.18 -14.23 9.78
C ILE A 235 -0.17 -12.74 10.13
N TRP A 236 0.21 -11.88 9.19
CA TRP A 236 0.25 -10.43 9.41
C TRP A 236 -1.14 -9.87 9.77
N TYR A 237 -2.19 -10.26 9.04
CA TYR A 237 -3.56 -9.82 9.32
C TYR A 237 -4.06 -10.34 10.67
N VAL A 238 -3.88 -11.62 10.98
CA VAL A 238 -4.34 -12.23 12.24
C VAL A 238 -3.65 -11.60 13.45
N VAL A 239 -2.31 -11.47 13.40
CA VAL A 239 -1.54 -10.78 14.45
C VAL A 239 -1.99 -9.32 14.55
N GLY A 240 -2.19 -8.65 13.41
CA GLY A 240 -2.61 -7.26 13.37
C GLY A 240 -3.98 -7.03 14.01
N ILE A 241 -4.95 -7.92 13.76
CA ILE A 241 -6.27 -7.88 14.38
C ILE A 241 -6.16 -8.10 15.90
N ALA A 242 -5.41 -9.11 16.34
CA ALA A 242 -5.24 -9.42 17.76
C ALA A 242 -4.60 -8.25 18.54
N LEU A 243 -3.57 -7.62 17.96
CA LEU A 243 -2.92 -6.44 18.53
C LEU A 243 -3.84 -5.22 18.53
N ASN A 244 -4.67 -5.04 17.50
CA ASN A 244 -5.62 -3.93 17.43
C ASN A 244 -6.71 -4.03 18.52
N LEU A 245 -7.27 -5.23 18.72
CA LEU A 245 -8.28 -5.49 19.76
C LEU A 245 -7.70 -5.37 21.18
N SER A 246 -6.45 -5.81 21.40
CA SER A 246 -5.81 -5.71 22.71
C SER A 246 -5.37 -4.28 23.05
N GLY A 247 -4.95 -3.48 22.07
CA GLY A 247 -4.60 -2.07 22.25
C GLY A 247 -5.77 -1.22 22.76
N GLN A 248 -6.98 -1.53 22.32
CA GLN A 248 -8.20 -0.86 22.76
C GLN A 248 -8.49 -1.07 24.25
N LYS A 249 -8.37 -2.32 24.74
CA LYS A 249 -8.57 -2.65 26.17
C LYS A 249 -7.60 -1.90 27.09
N ARG A 250 -6.38 -1.60 26.61
CA ARG A 250 -5.37 -0.84 27.38
C ARG A 250 -5.66 0.66 27.39
N ALA A 251 -6.23 1.22 26.32
CA ALA A 251 -6.57 2.65 26.24
C ALA A 251 -7.69 3.02 27.22
N ASP A 252 -8.59 2.08 27.53
CA ASP A 252 -9.66 2.27 28.52
C ASP A 252 -9.17 2.47 29.96
N ASN A 253 -7.92 2.11 30.26
CA ASN A 253 -7.34 2.20 31.60
C ASN A 253 -6.44 3.45 31.82
N VAL A 254 -6.27 4.31 30.82
CA VAL A 254 -5.34 5.45 30.90
C VAL A 254 -6.11 6.77 30.85
N THR A 255 -6.18 7.46 31.99
CA THR A 255 -6.62 8.86 32.09
C THR A 255 -5.54 9.77 31.50
N ILE A 256 -5.85 10.46 30.41
CA ILE A 256 -4.92 11.38 29.74
C ILE A 256 -4.84 12.67 30.55
N GLU A 257 -3.76 12.88 31.31
CA GLU A 257 -3.60 14.05 32.19
C GLU A 257 -3.16 15.33 31.47
N ARG A 258 -2.52 15.25 30.29
CA ARG A 258 -2.14 16.45 29.53
C ARG A 258 -1.95 16.18 28.05
N VAL A 259 -2.70 16.89 27.22
CA VAL A 259 -2.46 16.99 25.77
C VAL A 259 -1.56 18.20 25.55
N SER A 260 -0.27 18.01 25.29
CA SER A 260 0.59 19.10 24.84
C SER A 260 0.21 19.43 23.39
N SER A 261 -0.69 20.40 23.22
CA SER A 261 -1.00 20.96 21.92
C SER A 261 0.20 21.77 21.42
N VAL A 262 1.12 21.14 20.69
CA VAL A 262 1.99 21.91 19.81
C VAL A 262 1.08 22.42 18.69
N ARG A 263 0.67 23.68 18.83
CA ARG A 263 -0.16 24.42 17.89
C ARG A 263 0.51 24.29 16.50
N GLN A 264 -0.19 23.75 15.52
CA GLN A 264 0.27 23.84 14.13
C GLN A 264 0.33 25.32 13.78
N ILE A 265 1.54 25.82 13.50
CA ILE A 265 1.75 27.17 12.99
C ILE A 265 1.20 27.17 11.57
N SER A 266 0.00 27.73 11.38
CA SER A 266 -0.50 28.07 10.06
C SER A 266 0.30 29.27 9.55
N LEU A 267 1.16 29.08 8.56
CA LEU A 267 1.76 30.20 7.83
C LEU A 267 0.70 30.80 6.87
N PRO A 268 0.67 32.14 6.70
CA PRO A 268 1.76 33.07 6.97
C PRO A 268 1.42 34.07 8.10
N GLU A 269 1.80 33.75 9.35
CA GLU A 269 1.88 34.77 10.42
C GLU A 269 3.20 35.60 10.38
N VAL A 270 4.04 35.42 9.35
CA VAL A 270 5.34 36.09 9.16
C VAL A 270 5.25 37.62 9.13
N ARG A 271 4.05 38.20 8.89
CA ARG A 271 3.84 39.65 8.85
C ARG A 271 3.21 40.27 10.09
N LYS A 272 2.99 39.52 11.18
CA LYS A 272 2.46 40.12 12.42
C LYS A 272 3.62 40.73 13.22
N PRO A 273 3.60 42.05 13.52
CA PRO A 273 4.64 42.66 14.33
C PRO A 273 4.60 42.05 15.75
N ILE A 274 5.75 41.51 16.17
CA ILE A 274 5.96 40.96 17.51
C ILE A 274 5.87 42.12 18.50
N ARG A 275 4.79 42.18 19.29
CA ARG A 275 4.73 43.07 20.45
C ARG A 275 5.38 42.35 21.62
N LEU A 276 6.53 42.88 22.06
CA LEU A 276 7.13 42.43 23.31
C LEU A 276 6.29 42.93 24.49
N PRO A 277 6.08 42.10 25.53
CA PRO A 277 5.45 42.56 26.76
C PRO A 277 6.31 43.65 27.41
N ARG A 278 5.66 44.70 27.91
CA ARG A 278 6.28 45.67 28.82
C ARG A 278 6.41 45.07 30.20
#